data_AF-A0A351SUQ9-F1
#
_entry.id   AF-A0A351SUQ9-F1
#
_cell.length_a   1.000
_cell.length_b   1.000
_cell.length_c   1.000
_cell.angle_alpha   90.00
_cell.angle_beta   90.00
_cell.angle_gamma   90.00
#
_symmetry.space_group_name_H-M   'P 1'
#
loop_
_entity.id
_entity.type
_entity.pdbx_description
1 polymer ?
#
loop_
_entity_poly.entity_id
_entity_poly.type
_entity_poly.pdbx_seq_one_letter_code
_entity_poly.pdbx_strand_id
1 'polypeptide(L)'
;MPFVPTPIEVVDRMLELTEVNERDIVYDLGSGDGRIVIRAAKKYGARGVGIEMDRELVELSRKKAAEEGVSHLAEFRLEDALKVDVTPATVITLYMLPWFNAKLRPILQQQLKPGARVVAHDYGIEGWTPTRVEKLPEIEKRPGGALHQHTLYLWRIE
;
A
#
# COMPACT_ATOMS: atom_id res chain seq x y z
N MET A 1 -13.34 -1.25 8.17
CA MET A 1 -13.44 -2.26 7.09
C MET A 1 -12.90 -3.57 7.63
N PRO A 2 -13.43 -4.75 7.27
CA PRO A 2 -12.82 -5.99 7.69
C PRO A 2 -11.39 -6.08 7.15
N PHE A 3 -10.47 -6.61 7.94
CA PHE A 3 -9.10 -6.82 7.50
C PHE A 3 -9.05 -8.01 6.52
N VAL A 4 -8.74 -7.71 5.26
CA VAL A 4 -8.44 -8.71 4.23
C VAL A 4 -7.08 -8.36 3.67
N PRO A 5 -6.05 -9.18 3.91
CA PRO A 5 -4.72 -8.82 3.48
C PRO A 5 -4.49 -9.09 1.99
N THR A 6 -3.63 -8.27 1.39
CA THR A 6 -3.05 -8.55 0.07
C THR A 6 -2.13 -9.78 0.13
N PRO A 7 -2.27 -10.78 -0.77
CA PRO A 7 -1.34 -11.91 -0.85
C PRO A 7 0.11 -11.45 -1.13
N ILE A 8 1.11 -12.20 -0.66
CA ILE A 8 2.52 -11.72 -0.65
C ILE A 8 3.07 -11.54 -2.07
N GLU A 9 2.69 -12.41 -2.99
CA GLU A 9 2.98 -12.34 -4.41
C GLU A 9 2.45 -11.04 -5.05
N VAL A 10 1.26 -10.60 -4.64
CA VAL A 10 0.66 -9.35 -5.10
C VAL A 10 1.39 -8.16 -4.47
N VAL A 11 1.76 -8.25 -3.19
CA VAL A 11 2.59 -7.22 -2.51
C VAL A 11 3.93 -7.05 -3.22
N ASP A 12 4.63 -8.15 -3.52
CA ASP A 12 5.89 -8.12 -4.24
C ASP A 12 5.73 -7.41 -5.59
N ARG A 13 4.67 -7.76 -6.33
CA ARG A 13 4.39 -7.14 -7.62
C ARG A 13 4.02 -5.66 -7.53
N MET A 14 3.27 -5.23 -6.51
CA MET A 14 2.98 -3.82 -6.25
C MET A 14 4.26 -3.00 -6.05
N LEU A 15 5.21 -3.53 -5.27
CA LEU A 15 6.49 -2.87 -4.98
C LEU A 15 7.42 -2.86 -6.21
N GLU A 16 7.43 -3.92 -7.00
CA GLU A 16 8.18 -3.98 -8.27
C GLU A 16 7.62 -3.01 -9.31
N LEU A 17 6.29 -2.96 -9.45
CA LEU A 17 5.61 -2.10 -10.42
C LEU A 17 5.83 -0.62 -10.13
N THR A 18 6.05 -0.27 -8.87
CA THR A 18 6.38 1.09 -8.42
C THR A 18 7.89 1.36 -8.41
N GLU A 19 8.73 0.38 -8.78
CA GLU A 19 10.19 0.52 -8.82
C GLU A 19 10.77 1.00 -7.48
N VAL A 20 10.26 0.43 -6.38
CA VAL A 20 10.72 0.79 -5.02
C VAL A 20 12.22 0.52 -4.86
N ASN A 21 12.93 1.46 -4.26
CA ASN A 21 14.34 1.33 -3.88
C ASN A 21 14.61 1.96 -2.50
N GLU A 22 15.86 1.93 -2.04
CA GLU A 22 16.27 2.38 -0.71
C GLU A 22 16.05 3.88 -0.45
N ARG A 23 15.86 4.67 -1.50
CA ARG A 23 15.60 6.12 -1.40
C ARG A 23 14.12 6.42 -1.23
N ASP A 24 13.26 5.42 -1.39
CA ASP A 24 11.82 5.60 -1.27
C ASP A 24 11.34 5.66 0.17
N ILE A 25 10.25 6.40 0.34
CA ILE A 25 9.44 6.42 1.54
C ILE A 25 8.05 5.89 1.14
N VAL A 26 7.80 4.62 1.48
CA VAL A 26 6.57 3.90 1.13
C VAL A 26 5.51 4.13 2.20
N TYR A 27 4.39 4.71 1.82
CA TYR A 27 3.22 4.87 2.68
C TYR A 27 2.15 3.87 2.31
N ASP A 28 1.68 3.08 3.28
CA ASP A 28 0.58 2.13 3.10
C ASP A 28 -0.64 2.62 3.87
N LEU A 29 -1.69 3.03 3.14
CA LEU A 29 -2.88 3.66 3.72
C LEU A 29 -3.98 2.62 3.97
N GLY A 30 -4.08 2.18 5.22
CA GLY A 30 -4.82 0.95 5.61
C GLY A 30 -3.89 -0.25 5.72
N SER A 31 -2.79 -0.08 6.46
CA SER A 31 -1.64 -1.01 6.42
C SER A 31 -1.88 -2.38 7.06
N GLY A 32 -2.97 -2.56 7.83
CA GLY A 32 -3.34 -3.83 8.44
C GLY A 32 -2.19 -4.47 9.23
N ASP A 33 -1.81 -5.70 8.86
CA ASP A 33 -0.72 -6.41 9.54
C ASP A 33 0.70 -5.94 9.14
N GLY A 34 0.80 -4.85 8.38
CA GLY A 34 2.04 -4.17 8.03
C GLY A 34 2.87 -4.83 6.93
N ARG A 35 2.35 -5.88 6.28
CA ARG A 35 3.13 -6.70 5.34
C ARG A 35 3.76 -5.93 4.19
N ILE A 36 3.10 -4.88 3.68
CA ILE A 36 3.63 -4.11 2.54
C ILE A 36 4.83 -3.29 2.98
N VAL A 37 4.69 -2.53 4.08
CA VAL A 37 5.78 -1.73 4.66
C VAL A 37 6.95 -2.60 5.10
N ILE A 38 6.67 -3.73 5.75
CA ILE A 38 7.71 -4.69 6.16
C ILE A 38 8.43 -5.27 4.94
N ARG A 39 7.69 -5.66 3.89
CA ARG A 39 8.29 -6.21 2.66
C ARG A 39 9.13 -5.16 1.93
N ALA A 40 8.66 -3.91 1.88
CA ALA A 40 9.41 -2.78 1.30
C ALA A 40 10.75 -2.58 2.02
N ALA A 41 10.73 -2.52 3.35
CA ALA A 41 11.93 -2.39 4.17
C ALA A 41 12.89 -3.57 4.00
N LYS A 42 12.39 -4.81 4.10
CA LYS A 42 13.23 -6.02 4.01
C LYS A 42 13.87 -6.23 2.65
N LYS A 43 13.10 -6.05 1.56
CA LYS A 43 13.53 -6.41 0.20
C LYS A 43 14.30 -5.28 -0.49
N TYR A 44 13.94 -4.03 -0.20
CA TYR A 44 14.47 -2.86 -0.92
C TYR A 44 15.23 -1.88 -0.03
N GLY A 45 15.27 -2.07 1.30
CA GLY A 45 15.87 -1.11 2.22
C GLY A 45 15.12 0.23 2.29
N ALA A 46 13.90 0.30 1.74
CA ALA A 46 13.09 1.50 1.72
C ALA A 46 12.60 1.83 3.15
N ARG A 47 12.45 3.13 3.44
CA ARG A 47 11.70 3.55 4.62
C ARG A 47 10.22 3.35 4.35
N GLY A 48 9.44 3.05 5.37
CA GLY A 48 8.00 2.97 5.20
C GLY A 48 7.19 3.32 6.43
N VAL A 49 5.97 3.78 6.17
CA VAL A 49 5.01 4.25 7.16
C VAL A 49 3.67 3.58 6.88
N GLY A 50 3.22 2.74 7.80
CA GLY A 50 1.89 2.12 7.76
C GLY A 50 0.89 2.95 8.56
N ILE A 51 -0.22 3.33 7.92
CA ILE A 51 -1.32 4.05 8.56
C ILE A 51 -2.48 3.08 8.76
N GLU A 52 -2.94 2.93 9.99
CA GLU A 52 -4.01 2.00 10.35
C GLU A 52 -4.87 2.59 11.48
N MET A 53 -6.18 2.29 11.47
CA MET A 53 -7.14 2.77 12.47
C MET A 53 -7.44 1.73 13.56
N ASP A 54 -7.13 0.46 13.30
CA ASP A 54 -7.25 -0.61 14.28
C ASP A 54 -5.99 -0.72 15.14
N ARG A 55 -6.15 -0.52 16.46
CA ARG A 55 -5.05 -0.58 17.43
C ARG A 55 -4.37 -1.94 17.47
N GLU A 56 -5.12 -3.03 17.37
CA GLU A 56 -4.57 -4.39 17.45
C GLU A 56 -3.70 -4.68 16.22
N LEU A 57 -4.11 -4.22 15.04
CA LEU A 57 -3.32 -4.34 13.80
C LEU A 57 -2.05 -3.47 13.83
N VAL A 58 -2.12 -2.27 14.42
CA VAL A 58 -0.91 -1.44 14.65
C VAL A 58 0.07 -2.13 15.61
N GLU A 59 -0.42 -2.74 16.68
CA GLU A 59 0.44 -3.48 17.62
C GLU A 59 1.04 -4.73 16.98
N LEU A 60 0.25 -5.46 16.18
CA LEU A 60 0.70 -6.61 15.41
C LEU A 60 1.78 -6.25 14.40
N SER A 61 1.58 -5.17 13.62
CA SER A 61 2.53 -4.73 12.60
C SER A 61 3.86 -4.28 13.21
N ARG A 62 3.83 -3.55 14.34
CA ARG A 62 5.04 -3.20 15.11
C ARG A 62 5.79 -4.44 15.60
N LYS A 63 5.07 -5.42 16.14
CA LYS A 63 5.66 -6.70 16.59
C LYS A 63 6.32 -7.43 15.42
N LYS A 64 5.61 -7.60 14.30
CA LYS A 64 6.15 -8.26 13.10
C LYS A 64 7.37 -7.53 12.55
N ALA A 65 7.35 -6.20 12.49
CA ALA A 65 8.51 -5.44 12.03
C ALA A 65 9.74 -5.63 12.93
N ALA A 66 9.55 -5.79 14.24
CA ALA A 66 10.62 -6.12 15.17
C ALA A 66 11.14 -7.55 14.98
N GLU A 67 10.25 -8.53 14.85
CA GLU A 67 10.59 -9.94 14.57
C GLU A 67 11.39 -10.07 13.26
N GLU A 68 11.04 -9.25 12.27
CA GLU A 68 11.68 -9.20 10.96
C GLU A 68 12.94 -8.31 10.90
N GLY A 69 13.30 -7.65 12.01
CA GLY A 69 14.52 -6.84 12.13
C GLY A 69 14.48 -5.49 11.40
N VAL A 70 13.30 -4.99 11.02
CA VAL A 70 13.13 -3.78 10.18
C VAL A 70 12.50 -2.59 10.91
N SER A 71 12.38 -2.62 12.24
CA SER A 71 11.82 -1.50 13.01
C SER A 71 12.54 -0.15 12.83
N HIS A 72 13.79 -0.15 12.35
CA HIS A 72 14.55 1.06 12.05
C HIS A 72 14.17 1.70 10.70
N LEU A 73 13.42 0.98 9.85
CA LEU A 73 12.94 1.44 8.54
C LEU A 73 11.40 1.49 8.48
N ALA A 74 10.71 0.69 9.28
CA ALA A 74 9.25 0.55 9.27
C ALA A 74 8.60 1.18 10.50
N GLU A 75 7.78 2.21 10.27
CA GLU A 75 6.96 2.88 11.28
C GLU A 75 5.47 2.54 11.09
N PHE A 76 4.71 2.38 12.18
CA PHE A 76 3.26 2.16 12.11
C PHE A 76 2.53 3.12 13.05
N ARG A 77 1.54 3.84 12.50
CA ARG A 77 0.81 4.91 13.19
C ARG A 77 -0.67 4.56 13.29
N LEU A 78 -1.22 4.80 14.48
CA LEU A 78 -2.66 4.68 14.74
C LEU A 78 -3.34 5.99 14.34
N GLU A 79 -3.70 6.11 13.06
CA GLU A 79 -4.16 7.36 12.45
C GLU A 79 -5.23 7.12 11.38
N ASP A 80 -6.00 8.17 11.10
CA ASP A 80 -6.95 8.19 9.99
C ASP A 80 -6.22 8.56 8.69
N ALA A 81 -6.19 7.62 7.73
CA ALA A 81 -5.54 7.82 6.44
C ALA A 81 -6.13 8.98 5.60
N LEU A 82 -7.34 9.46 5.90
CA LEU A 82 -7.90 10.66 5.25
C LEU A 82 -7.39 11.98 5.87
N LYS A 83 -6.61 11.91 6.95
CA LYS A 83 -6.10 13.08 7.69
C LYS A 83 -4.58 13.14 7.79
N VAL A 84 -3.89 12.06 7.44
CA VAL A 84 -2.44 11.97 7.50
C VAL A 84 -1.78 12.87 6.44
N ASP A 85 -0.65 13.49 6.80
CA ASP A 85 0.23 14.17 5.85
C ASP A 85 1.06 13.14 5.08
N VAL A 86 0.79 13.05 3.77
CA VAL A 86 1.49 12.15 2.83
C VAL A 86 2.54 12.88 2.00
N THR A 87 2.79 14.18 2.24
CA THR A 87 3.81 14.97 1.53
C THR A 87 5.21 14.32 1.51
N PRO A 88 5.65 13.56 2.55
CA PRO A 88 6.93 12.86 2.51
C PRO A 88 6.95 11.62 1.61
N ALA A 89 5.80 11.07 1.25
CA ALA A 89 5.71 9.81 0.52
C ALA A 89 6.23 9.94 -0.91
N THR A 90 7.05 8.99 -1.34
CA THR A 90 7.45 8.83 -2.75
C THR A 90 6.69 7.69 -3.41
N VAL A 91 6.15 6.76 -2.61
CA VAL A 91 5.27 5.67 -3.05
C VAL A 91 4.10 5.56 -2.10
N ILE A 92 2.88 5.44 -2.64
CA ILE A 92 1.65 5.15 -1.91
C ILE A 92 1.13 3.79 -2.36
N THR A 93 0.79 2.92 -1.40
CA THR A 93 0.11 1.64 -1.65
C THR A 93 -1.30 1.67 -1.08
N LEU A 94 -2.25 1.09 -1.82
CA LEU A 94 -3.66 1.04 -1.47
C LEU A 94 -4.24 -0.36 -1.70
N TYR A 95 -4.95 -0.89 -0.72
CA TYR A 95 -5.93 -1.96 -0.92
C TYR A 95 -7.24 -1.60 -0.24
N MET A 96 -7.95 -0.64 -0.82
CA MET A 96 -9.13 0.00 -0.22
C MET A 96 -10.32 -0.01 -1.18
N LEU A 97 -11.53 0.10 -0.62
CA LEU A 97 -12.75 0.14 -1.41
C LEU A 97 -12.83 1.38 -2.31
N PRO A 98 -13.56 1.34 -3.45
CA PRO A 98 -13.62 2.43 -4.42
C PRO A 98 -14.00 3.80 -3.83
N TRP A 99 -15.00 3.84 -2.93
CA TRP A 99 -15.44 5.09 -2.29
C TRP A 99 -14.35 5.72 -1.41
N PHE A 100 -13.47 4.90 -0.81
CA PHE A 100 -12.38 5.39 0.02
C PHE A 100 -11.25 5.95 -0.85
N ASN A 101 -10.89 5.21 -1.90
CA ASN A 101 -9.95 5.67 -2.93
C ASN A 101 -10.37 7.03 -3.53
N ALA A 102 -11.66 7.21 -3.81
CA ALA A 102 -12.20 8.48 -4.30
C ALA A 102 -12.00 9.65 -3.32
N LYS A 103 -12.11 9.40 -2.01
CA LYS A 103 -11.84 10.39 -0.95
C LYS A 103 -10.35 10.69 -0.79
N LEU A 104 -9.48 9.71 -1.02
CA LEU A 104 -8.03 9.91 -1.00
C LEU A 104 -7.53 10.72 -2.20
N ARG A 105 -8.15 10.59 -3.37
CA ARG A 105 -7.74 11.27 -4.61
C ARG A 105 -7.33 12.74 -4.43
N PRO A 106 -8.19 13.65 -3.87
CA PRO A 106 -7.80 15.06 -3.72
C PRO A 106 -6.60 15.25 -2.78
N ILE A 107 -6.45 14.43 -1.75
CA ILE A 107 -5.32 14.49 -0.82
C ILE A 107 -4.03 14.10 -1.55
N LEU A 108 -4.05 12.98 -2.27
CA LEU A 108 -2.91 12.48 -3.02
C LEU A 108 -2.48 13.47 -4.12
N GLN A 109 -3.44 14.02 -4.87
CA GLN A 109 -3.16 15.00 -5.92
C GLN A 109 -2.61 16.32 -5.37
N GLN A 110 -3.01 16.72 -4.16
CA GLN A 110 -2.54 17.95 -3.53
C GLN A 110 -1.15 17.81 -2.89
N GLN A 111 -0.87 16.68 -2.24
CA GLN A 111 0.29 16.54 -1.36
C GLN A 111 1.47 15.80 -2.00
N LEU A 112 1.21 14.90 -2.96
CA LEU A 112 2.30 14.15 -3.59
C LEU A 112 3.07 15.03 -4.57
N LYS A 113 4.40 14.89 -4.55
CA LYS A 113 5.29 15.62 -5.44
C LYS A 113 5.39 14.92 -6.81
N PRO A 114 5.73 15.66 -7.89
CA PRO A 114 6.13 15.07 -9.15
C PRO A 114 7.17 13.96 -8.98
N GLY A 115 6.97 12.85 -9.69
CA GLY A 115 7.77 11.63 -9.58
C GLY A 115 7.29 10.62 -8.53
N ALA A 116 6.35 10.99 -7.64
CA ALA A 116 5.73 10.03 -6.74
C ALA A 116 4.90 8.99 -7.52
N ARG A 117 4.74 7.80 -6.95
CA ARG A 117 3.97 6.69 -7.56
C ARG A 117 2.87 6.23 -6.61
N VAL A 118 1.69 5.97 -7.15
CA VAL A 118 0.58 5.38 -6.40
C VAL A 118 0.26 4.03 -7.03
N VAL A 119 0.14 2.99 -6.22
CA VAL A 119 -0.32 1.67 -6.68
C VAL A 119 -1.51 1.20 -5.84
N ALA A 120 -2.57 0.76 -6.52
CA ALA A 120 -3.77 0.23 -5.89
C ALA A 120 -4.03 -1.22 -6.33
N HIS A 121 -4.47 -2.04 -5.37
CA HIS A 121 -4.85 -3.43 -5.55
C HIS A 121 -6.37 -3.55 -5.71
N ASP A 122 -6.81 -4.22 -6.78
CA ASP A 122 -8.17 -4.55 -7.23
C ASP A 122 -9.11 -3.36 -7.55
N TYR A 123 -8.96 -2.24 -6.85
CA TYR A 123 -9.83 -1.09 -6.96
C TYR A 123 -9.07 0.12 -7.46
N GLY A 124 -9.49 0.65 -8.61
CA GLY A 124 -9.00 1.92 -9.13
C GLY A 124 -9.42 3.13 -8.29
N ILE A 125 -9.02 4.32 -8.73
CA ILE A 125 -9.44 5.60 -8.14
C ILE A 125 -10.38 6.29 -9.12
N GLU A 126 -11.64 6.48 -8.73
CA GLU A 126 -12.66 7.08 -9.59
C GLU A 126 -12.22 8.45 -10.11
N GLY A 127 -12.40 8.69 -11.42
CA GLY A 127 -12.02 9.92 -12.10
C GLY A 127 -10.51 10.25 -12.07
N TRP A 128 -9.66 9.26 -11.81
CA TRP A 128 -8.21 9.38 -11.97
C TRP A 128 -7.70 8.24 -12.85
N THR A 129 -7.36 8.56 -14.10
CA THR A 129 -6.90 7.56 -15.07
C THR A 129 -5.50 7.04 -14.69
N PRO A 130 -5.32 5.72 -14.53
CA PRO A 130 -4.01 5.12 -14.25
C PRO A 130 -3.10 5.20 -15.47
N THR A 131 -1.80 5.36 -15.24
CA THR A 131 -0.78 5.28 -16.28
C THR A 131 -0.54 3.84 -16.73
N ARG A 132 -0.83 2.86 -15.87
CA ARG A 132 -0.78 1.43 -16.20
C ARG A 132 -1.81 0.63 -15.39
N VAL A 133 -2.40 -0.36 -16.04
CA VAL A 133 -3.26 -1.38 -15.41
C VAL A 133 -2.66 -2.76 -15.73
N GLU A 134 -2.49 -3.59 -14.72
CA GLU A 134 -1.89 -4.91 -14.85
C GLU A 134 -2.76 -5.98 -14.17
N LYS A 135 -3.24 -6.94 -14.95
CA LYS A 135 -3.89 -8.14 -14.39
C LYS A 135 -2.83 -9.19 -14.11
N LEU A 136 -2.80 -9.72 -12.88
CA LEU A 136 -1.83 -10.73 -12.51
C LEU A 136 -2.23 -12.09 -13.10
N PRO A 137 -1.25 -12.89 -13.57
CA PRO A 137 -1.54 -14.19 -14.19
C PRO A 137 -1.98 -15.24 -13.16
N GLU A 138 -1.58 -15.07 -11.90
CA GLU A 138 -1.92 -15.98 -10.82
C GLU A 138 -3.37 -15.77 -10.36
N ILE A 139 -4.07 -16.90 -10.18
CA ILE A 139 -5.47 -16.92 -9.73
C ILE A 139 -5.49 -17.42 -8.29
N GLU A 140 -5.92 -16.55 -7.38
CA GLU A 140 -6.15 -16.89 -5.98
C GLU A 140 -7.39 -17.78 -5.86
N LYS A 141 -7.26 -18.90 -5.15
CA LYS A 141 -8.40 -19.72 -4.73
C LYS A 141 -8.85 -19.28 -3.35
N ARG A 142 -9.96 -18.56 -3.27
CA ARG A 142 -10.55 -18.08 -2.02
C ARG A 142 -11.33 -19.18 -1.29
N PRO A 143 -11.58 -19.02 0.02
CA PRO A 143 -12.49 -19.90 0.76
C PRO A 143 -13.83 -20.06 0.02
N GLY A 144 -14.30 -21.31 -0.09
CA GLY A 144 -15.50 -21.63 -0.89
C GLY A 144 -15.24 -21.88 -2.38
N GLY A 145 -13.98 -21.88 -2.83
CA GLY A 145 -13.61 -22.26 -4.19
C GLY A 145 -13.75 -21.14 -5.24
N ALA A 146 -14.11 -19.93 -4.80
CA ALA A 146 -14.13 -18.77 -5.67
C ALA A 146 -12.72 -18.47 -6.21
N LEU A 147 -12.63 -18.26 -7.52
CA LEU A 147 -11.39 -17.88 -8.19
C LEU A 147 -11.34 -16.36 -8.29
N HIS A 148 -10.22 -15.76 -7.89
CA HIS A 148 -10.01 -14.33 -7.95
C HIS A 148 -8.72 -14.00 -8.71
N GLN A 149 -8.84 -13.14 -9.73
CA GLN A 149 -7.69 -12.60 -10.45
C GLN A 149 -7.44 -11.18 -9.97
N HIS A 150 -6.23 -10.94 -9.46
CA HIS A 150 -5.85 -9.64 -8.94
C HIS A 150 -5.54 -8.65 -10.06
N THR A 151 -5.93 -7.38 -9.86
CA THR A 151 -5.60 -6.28 -10.78
C THR A 151 -4.85 -5.18 -10.03
N LEU A 152 -3.75 -4.70 -10.60
CA LEU A 152 -2.98 -3.58 -10.09
C LEU A 152 -3.19 -2.34 -10.97
N TYR A 153 -3.34 -1.19 -10.34
CA TYR A 153 -3.45 0.11 -10.99
C TYR A 153 -2.28 0.98 -10.54
N LEU A 154 -1.55 1.58 -11.48
CA LEU A 154 -0.41 2.45 -11.22
C LEU A 154 -0.72 3.86 -11.72
N TRP A 155 -0.36 4.86 -10.93
CA TRP A 155 -0.29 6.26 -11.32
C TRP A 155 1.12 6.79 -11.04
N ARG A 156 1.62 7.67 -11.91
CA ARG A 156 2.82 8.46 -11.68
C ARG A 156 2.40 9.92 -11.62
N ILE A 157 2.85 10.64 -10.59
CA ILE A 157 2.56 12.06 -10.42
C ILE A 157 3.50 12.85 -11.34
N GLU A 158 2.94 13.78 -12.12
CA GLU A 158 3.65 14.66 -13.05
C GLU A 158 3.84 16.07 -12.48
#